data_AF-A0A5J6Z1K1-F1
#
_entry.id   AF-A0A5J6Z1K1-F1
#
_cell.length_a   1.000
_cell.length_b   1.000
_cell.length_c   1.000
_cell.angle_alpha   90.00
_cell.angle_beta   90.00
_cell.angle_gamma   90.00
#
_symmetry.space_group_name_H-M   'P 1'
#
loop_
_entity.id
_entity.type
_entity.pdbx_description
1 polymer ?
#
loop_
_entity_poly.entity_id
_entity_poly.type
_entity_poly.pdbx_seq_one_letter_code
_entity_poly.pdbx_strand_id
1 'polypeptide(L)'
;MKWGLLGGVSLALVACGGGLPTPQASDQPTVQTISGKVSGWQGEGRVAVSGLPGASSSVHTDGSFTLTLPGEAELTQQSLPITGIAGKLDCMGSVQSSEPDVRAFALMSLNAKDGAGARQTSAMTGSKPGLLSRRVNVRVWLYSDSATQLRGTMDCAKILSIPQISQLPVTVAVNVQPGWNVVELNIQASANVLAQVSGSGTMANSTAGGAQTTFRTTQELQAQVAF
;
A
#
# COMPACT_ATOMS: atom_id res chain seq x y z
N MET A 1 -21.51 69.32 33.21
CA MET A 1 -21.71 67.98 33.82
C MET A 1 -21.80 66.95 32.70
N LYS A 2 -21.03 65.88 32.83
CA LYS A 2 -20.93 64.72 31.91
C LYS A 2 -22.22 63.88 31.92
N TRP A 3 -22.33 63.00 30.91
CA TRP A 3 -23.00 61.67 30.83
C TRP A 3 -23.78 61.60 29.50
N GLY A 4 -23.68 60.62 28.60
CA GLY A 4 -22.94 59.36 28.52
C GLY A 4 -23.54 58.62 27.31
N LEU A 5 -22.84 58.58 26.18
CA LEU A 5 -23.30 57.94 24.93
C LEU A 5 -22.96 56.45 24.97
N LEU A 6 -24.00 55.61 24.97
CA LEU A 6 -23.93 54.15 24.83
C LEU A 6 -23.50 53.81 23.39
N GLY A 7 -22.23 53.45 23.21
CA GLY A 7 -21.71 52.88 21.97
C GLY A 7 -22.08 51.40 21.87
N GLY A 8 -22.97 51.07 20.94
CA GLY A 8 -23.26 49.70 20.54
C GLY A 8 -22.09 49.14 19.74
N VAL A 9 -21.42 48.12 20.28
CA VAL A 9 -20.40 47.36 19.57
C VAL A 9 -21.10 46.28 18.76
N SER A 10 -21.28 46.52 17.46
CA SER A 10 -21.67 45.49 16.50
C SER A 10 -20.48 44.57 16.24
N LEU A 11 -20.47 43.39 16.86
CA LEU A 11 -19.56 42.31 16.52
C LEU A 11 -19.99 41.72 15.17
N ALA A 12 -19.39 42.21 14.09
CA ALA A 12 -19.45 41.54 12.80
C ALA A 12 -18.63 40.24 12.88
N LEU A 13 -19.33 39.12 13.06
CA LEU A 13 -18.73 37.79 12.83
C LEU A 13 -18.41 37.66 11.34
N VAL A 14 -17.18 37.98 10.97
CA VAL A 14 -16.61 37.50 9.71
C VAL A 14 -16.40 36.01 9.87
N ALA A 15 -17.39 35.23 9.43
CA ALA A 15 -17.23 33.81 9.15
C ALA A 15 -16.28 33.69 7.95
N CYS A 16 -14.97 33.77 8.20
CA CYS A 16 -13.96 33.36 7.24
C CYS A 16 -14.17 31.86 7.00
N GLY A 17 -14.49 31.52 5.75
CA GLY A 17 -14.71 30.16 5.30
C GLY A 17 -13.59 29.24 5.77
N GLY A 18 -13.95 28.32 6.66
CA GLY A 18 -13.16 27.13 6.93
C GLY A 18 -13.21 26.26 5.70
N GLY A 19 -12.38 26.59 4.71
CA GLY A 19 -11.95 25.61 3.73
C GLY A 19 -11.36 24.45 4.52
N LEU A 20 -11.91 23.25 4.33
CA LEU A 20 -11.31 22.03 4.84
C LEU A 20 -9.82 22.07 4.48
N PRO A 21 -8.92 21.70 5.41
CA PRO A 21 -7.50 21.71 5.12
C PRO A 21 -7.27 20.92 3.83
N THR A 22 -6.73 21.58 2.80
CA THR A 22 -6.37 20.92 1.54
C THR A 22 -5.52 19.71 1.89
N PRO A 23 -5.87 18.51 1.41
CA PRO A 23 -5.12 17.30 1.66
C PRO A 23 -3.64 17.55 1.39
N GLN A 24 -2.78 17.43 2.41
CA GLN A 24 -1.35 17.56 2.21
C GLN A 24 -0.90 16.43 1.28
N ALA A 25 -0.50 16.83 0.09
CA ALA A 25 0.15 16.07 -0.95
C ALA A 25 1.29 15.19 -0.39
N SER A 26 1.48 13.99 -0.93
CA SER A 26 2.70 13.22 -0.63
C SER A 26 3.91 13.92 -1.21
N ASP A 27 5.00 14.02 -0.43
CA ASP A 27 6.29 14.51 -0.93
C ASP A 27 6.99 13.48 -1.83
N GLN A 28 6.42 12.28 -2.00
CA GLN A 28 6.97 11.26 -2.86
C GLN A 28 6.59 11.45 -4.33
N PRO A 29 7.54 11.33 -5.26
CA PRO A 29 7.22 11.32 -6.68
C PRO A 29 6.44 10.06 -7.06
N THR A 30 5.55 10.21 -8.04
CA THR A 30 4.89 9.07 -8.66
C THR A 30 5.88 8.26 -9.49
N VAL A 31 5.56 6.98 -9.68
CA VAL A 31 6.39 6.05 -10.47
C VAL A 31 5.68 5.69 -11.77
N GLN A 32 6.45 5.34 -12.81
CA GLN A 32 5.89 4.83 -14.07
C GLN A 32 6.29 3.37 -14.32
N THR A 33 7.22 2.84 -13.52
CA THR A 33 7.74 1.49 -13.67
C THR A 33 7.87 0.80 -12.32
N ILE A 34 7.77 -0.52 -12.36
CA ILE A 34 8.16 -1.43 -11.29
C ILE A 34 9.41 -2.15 -11.75
N SER A 35 10.50 -2.03 -11.00
CA SER A 35 11.71 -2.80 -11.24
C SER A 35 12.01 -3.72 -10.07
N GLY A 36 12.47 -4.93 -10.36
CA GLY A 36 12.77 -5.89 -9.32
C GLY A 36 13.37 -7.18 -9.84
N LYS A 37 13.50 -8.14 -8.93
CA LYS A 37 14.02 -9.47 -9.21
C LYS A 37 13.10 -10.53 -8.64
N VAL A 38 12.63 -11.47 -9.46
CA VAL A 38 11.80 -12.59 -9.00
C VAL A 38 12.69 -13.66 -8.37
N SER A 39 12.37 -14.08 -7.15
CA SER A 39 13.05 -15.17 -6.45
C SER A 39 12.74 -16.51 -7.12
N GLY A 40 13.76 -17.38 -7.13
CA GLY A 40 13.65 -18.72 -7.71
C GLY A 40 13.31 -18.74 -9.21
N TRP A 41 13.64 -17.68 -9.95
CA TRP A 41 13.34 -17.57 -11.38
C TRP A 41 14.07 -18.63 -12.22
N GLN A 42 13.39 -19.22 -13.20
CA GLN A 42 13.96 -20.26 -14.07
C GLN A 42 13.64 -20.03 -15.54
N GLY A 43 14.68 -19.78 -16.34
CA GLY A 43 14.58 -19.67 -17.80
C GLY A 43 13.94 -18.37 -18.28
N GLU A 44 13.28 -18.43 -19.44
CA GLU A 44 12.54 -17.30 -20.00
C GLU A 44 11.12 -17.24 -19.45
N GLY A 45 10.55 -16.04 -19.43
CA GLY A 45 9.18 -15.84 -18.96
C GLY A 45 8.79 -14.38 -18.85
N ARG A 46 7.68 -14.13 -18.16
CA ARG A 46 7.11 -12.79 -17.99
C ARG A 46 6.53 -12.58 -16.60
N VAL A 47 6.48 -11.32 -16.22
CA VAL A 47 5.61 -10.81 -15.15
C VAL A 47 4.44 -10.04 -15.74
N ALA A 48 3.28 -10.10 -15.11
CA ALA A 48 2.09 -9.37 -15.54
C ALA A 48 1.26 -8.91 -14.35
N VAL A 49 0.55 -7.80 -14.52
CA VAL A 49 -0.44 -7.32 -13.56
C VAL A 49 -1.71 -8.17 -13.68
N SER A 50 -2.24 -8.62 -12.53
CA SER A 50 -3.48 -9.39 -12.53
C SER A 50 -4.66 -8.53 -12.98
N GLY A 51 -5.50 -9.07 -13.87
CA GLY A 51 -6.64 -8.34 -14.46
C GLY A 51 -6.26 -7.30 -15.53
N LEU A 52 -4.98 -7.04 -15.76
CA LEU A 52 -4.46 -6.11 -16.77
C LEU A 52 -3.39 -6.80 -17.62
N PRO A 53 -3.79 -7.71 -18.53
CA PRO A 53 -2.84 -8.54 -19.28
C PRO A 53 -1.91 -7.73 -20.21
N GLY A 54 -2.32 -6.51 -20.59
CA GLY A 54 -1.51 -5.55 -21.34
C GLY A 54 -0.34 -4.99 -20.53
N ALA A 55 -0.48 -4.87 -19.20
CA ALA A 55 0.61 -4.48 -18.30
C ALA A 55 1.49 -5.70 -17.97
N SER A 56 2.47 -5.94 -18.84
CA SER A 56 3.41 -7.06 -18.68
C SER A 56 4.81 -6.74 -19.20
N SER A 57 5.79 -7.50 -18.73
CA SER A 57 7.18 -7.41 -19.18
C SER A 57 7.81 -8.79 -19.23
N SER A 58 8.71 -9.00 -20.19
CA SER A 58 9.68 -10.10 -20.14
C SER A 58 10.57 -9.98 -18.91
N VAL A 59 11.06 -11.10 -18.42
CA VAL A 59 12.03 -11.18 -17.33
C VAL A 59 13.33 -11.73 -17.89
N HIS A 60 14.45 -11.15 -17.51
CA HIS A 60 15.78 -11.62 -17.88
C HIS A 60 16.08 -12.97 -17.24
N THR A 61 17.08 -13.68 -17.77
CA THR A 61 17.49 -15.01 -17.27
C THR A 61 17.95 -15.01 -15.82
N ASP A 62 18.40 -13.86 -15.30
CA ASP A 62 18.76 -13.69 -13.90
C ASP A 62 17.55 -13.43 -12.98
N GLY A 63 16.34 -13.31 -13.54
CA GLY A 63 15.09 -13.01 -12.82
C GLY A 63 14.79 -11.51 -12.68
N SER A 64 15.62 -10.62 -13.22
CA SER A 64 15.38 -9.18 -13.19
C SER A 64 14.35 -8.74 -14.24
N PHE A 65 13.60 -7.69 -13.94
CA PHE A 65 12.61 -7.12 -14.85
C PHE A 65 12.39 -5.63 -14.59
N THR A 66 11.84 -4.96 -15.61
CA THR A 66 11.26 -3.62 -15.51
C THR A 66 9.90 -3.62 -16.20
N LEU A 67 8.84 -3.48 -15.42
CA LEU A 67 7.46 -3.47 -15.86
C LEU A 67 6.96 -2.02 -15.94
N THR A 68 6.52 -1.57 -17.10
CA THR A 68 5.80 -0.30 -17.23
C THR A 68 4.41 -0.44 -16.63
N LEU A 69 4.06 0.51 -15.75
CA LEU A 69 2.75 0.56 -15.12
C LEU A 69 1.71 1.11 -16.11
N PRO A 70 0.48 0.59 -16.09
CA PRO A 70 -0.56 1.02 -17.00
C PRO A 70 -0.98 2.46 -16.70
N GLY A 71 -1.32 3.20 -17.75
CA GLY A 71 -1.80 4.58 -17.65
C GLY A 71 -3.26 4.68 -17.22
N GLU A 72 -3.72 5.91 -16.98
CA GLU A 72 -5.09 6.21 -16.52
C GLU A 72 -6.18 5.54 -17.39
N ALA A 73 -6.05 5.60 -18.72
CA ALA A 73 -7.03 5.07 -19.65
C ALA A 73 -7.28 3.55 -19.50
N GLU A 74 -6.25 2.78 -19.14
CA GLU A 74 -6.38 1.33 -18.89
C GLU A 74 -6.97 1.05 -17.50
N LEU A 75 -6.77 1.97 -16.55
CA LEU A 75 -7.20 1.82 -15.17
C LEU A 75 -8.62 2.31 -14.91
N THR A 76 -9.20 3.16 -15.77
CA THR A 76 -10.54 3.72 -15.56
C THR A 76 -11.59 2.64 -15.26
N GLN A 77 -11.57 1.53 -15.99
CA GLN A 77 -12.52 0.42 -15.81
C GLN A 77 -12.20 -0.50 -14.61
N GLN A 78 -10.96 -0.50 -14.13
CA GLN A 78 -10.52 -1.37 -13.04
C GLN A 78 -10.44 -0.64 -11.69
N SER A 79 -10.45 0.70 -11.72
CA SER A 79 -10.43 1.54 -10.53
C SER A 79 -11.72 1.39 -9.73
N LEU A 80 -11.59 1.45 -8.41
CA LEU A 80 -12.69 1.40 -7.45
C LEU A 80 -12.68 2.68 -6.61
N PRO A 81 -13.80 3.03 -5.96
CA PRO A 81 -13.77 4.05 -4.90
C PRO A 81 -12.65 3.72 -3.90
N ILE A 82 -11.82 4.71 -3.57
CA ILE A 82 -10.59 4.46 -2.79
C ILE A 82 -10.87 3.89 -1.39
N THR A 83 -12.06 4.14 -0.84
CA THR A 83 -12.53 3.56 0.43
C THR A 83 -12.69 2.03 0.36
N GLY A 84 -12.87 1.46 -0.84
CA GLY A 84 -12.94 0.02 -1.09
C GLY A 84 -11.59 -0.67 -1.28
N ILE A 85 -10.47 0.06 -1.20
CA ILE A 85 -9.14 -0.47 -1.53
C ILE A 85 -8.68 -1.58 -0.56
N ALA A 86 -9.16 -1.57 0.68
CA ALA A 86 -8.82 -2.57 1.68
C ALA A 86 -9.15 -3.99 1.18
N GLY A 87 -10.32 -4.17 0.56
CA GLY A 87 -10.74 -5.46 0.01
C GLY A 87 -9.86 -5.94 -1.16
N LYS A 88 -9.26 -5.02 -1.93
CA LYS A 88 -8.30 -5.38 -2.99
C LYS A 88 -6.93 -5.81 -2.46
N LEU A 89 -6.62 -5.46 -1.22
CA LEU A 89 -5.40 -5.87 -0.52
C LEU A 89 -5.61 -7.10 0.36
N ASP A 90 -6.75 -7.80 0.22
CA ASP A 90 -7.18 -8.89 1.10
C ASP A 90 -7.26 -8.48 2.59
N CYS A 91 -7.43 -7.19 2.87
CA CYS A 91 -7.67 -6.67 4.20
C CYS A 91 -9.18 -6.46 4.45
N MET A 92 -9.57 -6.47 5.72
CA MET A 92 -10.93 -6.18 6.18
C MET A 92 -10.99 -4.80 6.84
N GLY A 93 -12.16 -4.16 6.78
CA GLY A 93 -12.38 -2.81 7.31
C GLY A 93 -12.49 -1.78 6.19
N SER A 94 -12.37 -0.50 6.56
CA SER A 94 -12.43 0.62 5.62
C SER A 94 -11.41 1.67 6.01
N VAL A 95 -10.92 2.39 5.00
CA VAL A 95 -10.08 3.58 5.19
C VAL A 95 -10.90 4.80 4.81
N GLN A 96 -10.69 5.89 5.53
CA GLN A 96 -11.26 7.19 5.21
C GLN A 96 -10.38 7.88 4.18
N SER A 97 -11.01 8.54 3.23
CA SER A 97 -10.38 9.41 2.25
C SER A 97 -10.74 10.86 2.59
N SER A 98 -9.79 11.79 2.50
CA SER A 98 -10.11 13.22 2.59
C SER A 98 -10.93 13.71 1.40
N GLU A 99 -10.81 13.03 0.25
CA GLU A 99 -11.58 13.30 -0.97
C GLU A 99 -12.46 12.07 -1.30
N PRO A 100 -13.80 12.17 -1.20
CA PRO A 100 -14.69 11.00 -1.27
C PRO A 100 -14.84 10.40 -2.68
N ASP A 101 -14.64 11.21 -3.72
CA ASP A 101 -14.87 10.81 -5.12
C ASP A 101 -13.63 10.17 -5.79
N VAL A 102 -12.52 10.07 -5.05
CA VAL A 102 -11.26 9.51 -5.56
C VAL A 102 -11.43 8.04 -5.91
N ARG A 103 -10.94 7.68 -7.10
CA ARG A 103 -10.85 6.29 -7.53
C ARG A 103 -9.40 5.85 -7.52
N ALA A 104 -9.21 4.59 -7.15
CA ALA A 104 -7.90 3.99 -7.01
C ALA A 104 -7.83 2.57 -7.54
N PHE A 105 -6.61 2.15 -7.85
CA PHE A 105 -6.26 0.76 -8.16
C PHE A 105 -5.03 0.37 -7.35
N ALA A 106 -5.10 -0.77 -6.65
CA ALA A 106 -3.99 -1.28 -5.87
C ALA A 106 -3.38 -2.51 -6.52
N LEU A 107 -2.05 -2.53 -6.52
CA LEU A 107 -1.22 -3.61 -7.00
C LEU A 107 -0.27 -4.03 -5.88
N MET A 108 -0.50 -5.22 -5.33
CA MET A 108 0.38 -5.83 -4.32
C MET A 108 1.17 -7.00 -4.90
N SER A 109 0.61 -7.74 -5.87
CA SER A 109 1.21 -8.93 -6.45
C SER A 109 1.25 -8.90 -7.98
N LEU A 110 2.26 -9.53 -8.54
CA LEU A 110 2.42 -9.79 -9.97
C LEU A 110 2.25 -11.29 -10.24
N ASN A 111 1.62 -11.60 -11.37
CA ASN A 111 1.60 -12.94 -11.92
C ASN A 111 2.93 -13.19 -12.64
N ALA A 112 3.76 -14.05 -12.08
CA ALA A 112 5.01 -14.52 -12.64
C ALA A 112 4.77 -15.84 -13.38
N LYS A 113 5.31 -15.98 -14.60
CA LYS A 113 5.27 -17.24 -15.37
C LYS A 113 6.63 -17.49 -15.98
N ASP A 114 7.25 -18.59 -15.59
CA ASP A 114 8.57 -19.05 -16.05
C ASP A 114 8.56 -20.57 -16.30
N GLY A 115 9.75 -21.18 -16.47
CA GLY A 115 9.89 -22.62 -16.68
C GLY A 115 9.39 -23.49 -15.50
N ALA A 116 9.29 -22.94 -14.30
CA ALA A 116 8.75 -23.63 -13.13
C ALA A 116 7.22 -23.51 -13.01
N GLY A 117 6.58 -22.71 -13.86
CA GLY A 117 5.12 -22.54 -13.92
C GLY A 117 4.65 -21.14 -13.58
N ALA A 118 3.32 -21.00 -13.40
CA ALA A 118 2.69 -19.74 -13.02
C ALA A 118 2.55 -19.61 -11.50
N ARG A 119 2.93 -18.45 -10.94
CA ARG A 119 2.83 -18.15 -9.51
C ARG A 119 2.57 -16.67 -9.27
N GLN A 120 1.95 -16.34 -8.14
CA GLN A 120 1.84 -14.95 -7.67
C GLN A 120 3.05 -14.60 -6.81
N THR A 121 3.60 -13.41 -7.04
CA THR A 121 4.74 -12.90 -6.30
C THR A 121 4.51 -11.46 -5.91
N SER A 122 4.96 -11.05 -4.72
CA SER A 122 4.88 -9.66 -4.27
C SER A 122 6.26 -9.17 -3.87
N ALA A 123 6.47 -7.86 -3.95
CA ALA A 123 7.69 -7.24 -3.44
C ALA A 123 7.66 -7.26 -1.90
N MET A 124 8.32 -8.24 -1.31
CA MET A 124 8.27 -8.49 0.12
C MET A 124 9.63 -8.95 0.68
N THR A 125 9.90 -8.52 1.90
CA THR A 125 11.10 -8.90 2.65
C THR A 125 10.72 -9.33 4.06
N GLY A 126 11.23 -10.46 4.50
CA GLY A 126 11.12 -10.95 5.87
C GLY A 126 12.44 -10.82 6.63
N SER A 127 12.37 -10.62 7.94
CA SER A 127 13.54 -10.67 8.82
C SER A 127 13.17 -11.19 10.22
N LYS A 128 14.16 -11.74 10.92
CA LYS A 128 14.05 -12.24 12.30
C LYS A 128 14.90 -11.37 13.23
N PRO A 129 14.44 -10.18 13.66
CA PRO A 129 15.22 -9.30 14.54
C PRO A 129 15.50 -9.90 15.93
N GLY A 130 14.79 -10.95 16.32
CA GLY A 130 15.04 -11.71 17.54
C GLY A 130 14.42 -13.10 17.47
N LEU A 131 14.70 -13.95 18.46
CA LEU A 131 14.24 -15.35 18.47
C LEU A 131 12.72 -15.46 18.31
N LEU A 132 11.98 -14.58 18.99
CA LEU A 132 10.51 -14.53 19.00
C LEU A 132 9.95 -13.31 18.26
N SER A 133 10.73 -12.65 17.42
CA SER A 133 10.29 -11.44 16.71
C SER A 133 10.48 -11.61 15.20
N ARG A 134 9.47 -11.21 14.44
CA ARG A 134 9.44 -11.28 12.98
C ARG A 134 9.04 -9.91 12.44
N ARG A 135 9.69 -9.49 11.36
CA ARG A 135 9.30 -8.29 10.63
C ARG A 135 9.12 -8.63 9.16
N VAL A 136 8.03 -8.15 8.59
CA VAL A 136 7.74 -8.25 7.17
C VAL A 136 7.51 -6.85 6.63
N ASN A 137 8.12 -6.53 5.51
CA ASN A 137 7.80 -5.32 4.74
C ASN A 137 7.25 -5.76 3.39
N VAL A 138 6.12 -5.19 2.98
CA VAL A 138 5.46 -5.45 1.70
C VAL A 138 5.27 -4.13 0.98
N ARG A 139 5.59 -4.09 -0.30
CA ARG A 139 5.35 -2.92 -1.15
C ARG A 139 4.03 -3.06 -1.90
N VAL A 140 3.29 -1.96 -1.93
CA VAL A 140 2.02 -1.80 -2.65
C VAL A 140 2.16 -0.61 -3.57
N TRP A 141 1.78 -0.78 -4.82
CA TRP A 141 1.64 0.31 -5.77
C TRP A 141 0.18 0.71 -5.82
N LEU A 142 -0.09 2.00 -5.55
CA LEU A 142 -1.43 2.56 -5.48
C LEU A 142 -1.59 3.64 -6.54
N TYR A 143 -2.33 3.33 -7.60
CA TYR A 143 -2.80 4.34 -8.52
C TYR A 143 -3.95 5.12 -7.89
N SER A 144 -3.97 6.44 -8.11
CA SER A 144 -5.08 7.33 -7.78
C SER A 144 -5.32 8.31 -8.91
N ASP A 145 -6.58 8.63 -9.19
CA ASP A 145 -6.94 9.66 -10.17
C ASP A 145 -6.83 11.09 -9.61
N SER A 146 -6.76 11.23 -8.28
CA SER A 146 -6.73 12.51 -7.58
C SER A 146 -5.88 12.45 -6.30
N ALA A 147 -5.49 13.61 -5.79
CA ALA A 147 -4.76 13.70 -4.53
C ALA A 147 -5.69 13.44 -3.35
N THR A 148 -5.25 12.69 -2.33
CA THR A 148 -6.03 12.46 -1.10
C THR A 148 -5.18 11.95 0.06
N GLN A 149 -5.74 11.98 1.26
CA GLN A 149 -5.20 11.34 2.45
C GLN A 149 -6.03 10.12 2.82
N LEU A 150 -5.37 8.98 2.97
CA LEU A 150 -5.94 7.76 3.52
C LEU A 150 -5.58 7.61 4.99
N ARG A 151 -6.61 7.48 5.83
CA ARG A 151 -6.48 7.33 7.29
C ARG A 151 -7.39 6.23 7.82
N GLY A 152 -6.95 5.55 8.88
CA GLY A 152 -7.78 4.58 9.60
C GLY A 152 -7.01 3.33 10.02
N THR A 153 -7.76 2.26 10.29
CA THR A 153 -7.21 0.95 10.64
C THR A 153 -7.93 -0.12 9.86
N MET A 154 -7.17 -1.10 9.36
CA MET A 154 -7.69 -2.29 8.67
C MET A 154 -7.06 -3.55 9.23
N ASP A 155 -7.73 -4.69 9.09
CA ASP A 155 -7.18 -6.00 9.48
C ASP A 155 -6.64 -6.72 8.24
N CYS A 156 -5.34 -6.99 8.21
CA CYS A 156 -4.65 -7.57 7.06
C CYS A 156 -4.12 -8.98 7.32
N ALA A 157 -4.72 -9.75 8.23
CA ALA A 157 -4.21 -11.07 8.63
C ALA A 157 -4.04 -12.04 7.43
N LYS A 158 -4.89 -11.92 6.41
CA LYS A 158 -4.85 -12.77 5.20
C LYS A 158 -3.62 -12.56 4.34
N ILE A 159 -3.01 -11.37 4.33
CA ILE A 159 -1.83 -11.05 3.49
C ILE A 159 -0.69 -12.02 3.77
N LEU A 160 -0.42 -12.31 5.05
CA LEU A 160 0.67 -13.20 5.44
C LEU A 160 0.24 -14.67 5.52
N SER A 161 -1.07 -14.93 5.60
CA SER A 161 -1.64 -16.27 5.75
C SER A 161 -0.93 -17.09 6.85
N ILE A 162 -0.56 -16.44 7.96
CA ILE A 162 0.07 -17.09 9.11
C ILE A 162 -1.06 -17.66 9.99
N PRO A 163 -1.19 -18.99 10.13
CA PRO A 163 -2.33 -19.60 10.82
C PRO A 163 -2.50 -19.13 12.28
N GLN A 164 -1.40 -18.76 12.94
CA GLN A 164 -1.39 -18.31 14.33
C GLN A 164 -1.86 -16.86 14.52
N ILE A 165 -2.00 -16.08 13.45
CA ILE A 165 -2.42 -14.67 13.50
C ILE A 165 -3.83 -14.56 12.92
N SER A 166 -4.83 -14.52 13.79
CA SER A 166 -6.23 -14.35 13.39
C SER A 166 -6.63 -12.89 13.14
N GLN A 167 -5.86 -11.94 13.69
CA GLN A 167 -6.04 -10.50 13.52
C GLN A 167 -4.69 -9.82 13.34
N LEU A 168 -4.61 -8.93 12.36
CA LEU A 168 -3.43 -8.11 12.10
C LEU A 168 -3.86 -6.67 11.87
N PRO A 169 -4.05 -5.87 12.94
CA PRO A 169 -4.40 -4.47 12.82
C PRO A 169 -3.26 -3.69 12.15
N VAL A 170 -3.59 -2.99 11.07
CA VAL A 170 -2.70 -2.13 10.30
C VAL A 170 -3.23 -0.71 10.36
N THR A 171 -2.45 0.20 10.94
CA THR A 171 -2.75 1.64 10.92
C THR A 171 -2.35 2.23 9.58
N VAL A 172 -3.26 2.94 8.92
CA VAL A 172 -3.06 3.56 7.61
C VAL A 172 -2.85 5.05 7.76
N ALA A 173 -1.75 5.54 7.21
CA ALA A 173 -1.41 6.95 7.11
C ALA A 173 -0.67 7.20 5.79
N VAL A 174 -1.43 7.30 4.70
CA VAL A 174 -0.89 7.47 3.34
C VAL A 174 -1.39 8.79 2.75
N ASN A 175 -0.48 9.58 2.20
CA ASN A 175 -0.78 10.70 1.33
C ASN A 175 -0.61 10.23 -0.12
N VAL A 176 -1.55 10.57 -0.98
CA VAL A 176 -1.65 10.04 -2.33
C VAL A 176 -1.66 11.19 -3.32
N GLN A 177 -0.91 11.06 -4.41
CA GLN A 177 -0.91 11.97 -5.56
C GLN A 177 -1.64 11.34 -6.75
N PRO A 178 -2.12 12.14 -7.73
CA PRO A 178 -2.58 11.61 -9.00
C PRO A 178 -1.46 10.82 -9.70
N GLY A 179 -1.76 9.59 -10.11
CA GLY A 179 -0.81 8.62 -10.66
C GLY A 179 -0.44 7.50 -9.70
N TRP A 180 0.67 6.80 -9.97
CA TRP A 180 1.11 5.64 -9.19
C TRP A 180 1.99 6.04 -8.02
N ASN A 181 1.52 5.75 -6.82
CA ASN A 181 2.20 5.99 -5.55
C ASN A 181 2.81 4.68 -5.04
N VAL A 182 3.91 4.76 -4.30
CA VAL A 182 4.50 3.60 -3.64
C VAL A 182 4.22 3.67 -2.14
N VAL A 183 3.57 2.64 -1.64
CA VAL A 183 3.16 2.49 -0.24
C VAL A 183 3.86 1.26 0.33
N GLU A 184 4.27 1.36 1.59
CA GLU A 184 4.89 0.25 2.31
C GLU A 184 4.02 -0.16 3.50
N LEU A 185 3.70 -1.45 3.53
CA LEU A 185 3.12 -2.14 4.65
C LEU A 185 4.24 -2.76 5.48
N ASN A 186 4.44 -2.23 6.67
CA ASN A 186 5.42 -2.71 7.64
C ASN A 186 4.66 -3.48 8.73
N ILE A 187 4.92 -4.79 8.83
CA ILE A 187 4.31 -5.69 9.81
C ILE A 187 5.36 -6.15 10.79
N GLN A 188 5.01 -6.11 12.07
CA GLN A 188 5.80 -6.65 13.17
C GLN A 188 4.95 -7.72 13.86
N ALA A 189 5.51 -8.91 14.00
CA ALA A 189 4.89 -10.01 14.72
C ALA A 189 5.83 -10.50 15.82
N SER A 190 5.25 -10.89 16.94
CA SER A 190 5.97 -11.43 18.09
C SER A 190 5.27 -12.65 18.66
N ALA A 191 6.05 -13.62 19.12
CA ALA A 191 5.55 -14.72 19.92
C ALA A 191 5.91 -14.51 21.39
N ASN A 192 5.07 -14.99 22.30
CA ASN A 192 5.43 -15.09 23.71
C ASN A 192 5.93 -16.51 24.06
N VAL A 193 6.37 -16.69 25.31
CA VAL A 193 6.88 -17.97 25.83
C VAL A 193 5.83 -19.09 25.86
N LEU A 194 4.55 -18.74 25.72
CA LEU A 194 3.43 -19.68 25.61
C LEU A 194 3.04 -19.95 24.15
N ALA A 195 3.91 -19.59 23.20
CA ALA A 195 3.71 -19.71 21.76
C ALA A 195 2.49 -18.96 21.19
N GLN A 196 1.95 -17.97 21.91
CA GLN A 196 0.93 -17.09 21.37
C GLN A 196 1.59 -16.06 20.46
N VAL A 197 1.12 -15.96 19.23
CA VAL A 197 1.62 -15.02 18.23
C VAL A 197 0.66 -13.85 18.13
N SER A 198 1.21 -12.63 18.19
CA SER A 198 0.49 -11.39 17.89
C SER A 198 1.24 -10.60 16.84
N GLY A 199 0.56 -9.69 16.16
CA GLY A 199 1.20 -8.77 15.24
C GLY A 199 0.41 -7.48 15.08
N SER A 200 1.10 -6.47 14.57
CA SER A 200 0.51 -5.21 14.13
C SER A 200 1.29 -4.68 12.94
N GLY A 201 0.70 -3.73 12.22
CA GLY A 201 1.37 -3.11 11.11
C GLY A 201 1.06 -1.64 10.93
N THR A 202 1.81 -1.03 10.03
CA THR A 202 1.61 0.34 9.56
C THR A 202 1.69 0.36 8.05
N MET A 203 0.85 1.18 7.44
CA MET A 203 0.86 1.44 6.01
C MET A 203 1.11 2.92 5.78
N ALA A 204 2.22 3.24 5.12
CA ALA A 204 2.67 4.61 4.90
C ALA A 204 3.34 4.77 3.53
N ASN A 205 3.51 6.01 3.10
CA ASN A 205 4.32 6.36 1.93
C ASN A 205 5.75 5.80 2.04
N SER A 206 6.28 5.27 0.94
CA SER A 206 7.41 4.33 0.95
C SER A 206 8.77 4.84 1.44
N THR A 207 9.22 6.08 1.47
CA THR A 207 10.66 6.48 1.64
C THR A 207 11.69 5.90 0.63
N ALA A 208 11.62 4.61 0.25
CA ALA A 208 12.55 3.95 -0.68
C ALA A 208 12.14 4.08 -2.17
N GLY A 209 10.95 4.61 -2.45
CA GLY A 209 10.50 4.92 -3.81
C GLY A 209 10.49 3.71 -4.75
N GLY A 210 11.05 3.87 -5.96
CA GLY A 210 11.12 2.81 -6.98
C GLY A 210 12.32 1.87 -6.89
N ALA A 211 13.09 1.89 -5.80
CA ALA A 211 14.30 1.05 -5.66
C ALA A 211 14.00 -0.45 -5.88
N GLN A 212 14.93 -1.18 -6.50
CA GLN A 212 14.80 -2.59 -6.84
C GLN A 212 14.35 -3.43 -5.63
N THR A 213 13.23 -4.13 -5.77
CA THR A 213 12.70 -5.04 -4.76
C THR A 213 12.84 -6.49 -5.19
N THR A 214 13.01 -7.40 -4.23
CA THR A 214 12.86 -8.82 -4.52
C THR A 214 11.39 -9.21 -4.46
N PHE A 215 10.90 -9.83 -5.53
CA PHE A 215 9.57 -10.41 -5.63
C PHE A 215 9.62 -11.87 -5.20
N ARG A 216 8.74 -12.25 -4.27
CA ARG A 216 8.69 -13.59 -3.67
C ARG A 216 7.27 -14.10 -3.56
N THR A 217 7.11 -15.41 -3.50
CA THR A 217 5.83 -16.01 -3.11
C THR A 217 5.60 -15.87 -1.60
N THR A 218 4.35 -15.98 -1.16
CA THR A 218 4.02 -16.00 0.27
C THR A 218 4.71 -17.17 0.98
N GLN A 219 4.84 -18.32 0.33
CA GLN A 219 5.52 -19.51 0.88
C GLN A 219 7.02 -19.25 1.11
N GLU A 220 7.71 -18.61 0.16
CA GLU A 220 9.11 -18.21 0.33
C GLU A 220 9.28 -17.23 1.49
N LEU A 221 8.36 -16.27 1.65
CA LEU A 221 8.38 -15.35 2.78
C LEU A 221 8.15 -16.09 4.10
N GLN A 222 7.16 -16.97 4.18
CA GLN A 222 6.87 -17.77 5.37
C GLN A 222 8.08 -18.59 5.81
N ALA A 223 8.81 -19.20 4.87
CA ALA A 223 10.05 -19.91 5.15
C ALA A 223 11.13 -18.99 5.78
N GLN A 224 11.18 -17.70 5.37
CA GLN A 224 12.11 -16.72 5.95
C GLN A 224 11.70 -16.24 7.35
N VAL A 225 10.40 -16.21 7.66
CA VAL A 225 9.88 -15.65 8.92
C VAL A 225 9.24 -16.67 9.86
N ALA A 226 9.39 -17.96 9.59
CA ALA A 226 8.89 -19.03 10.47
C ALA A 226 9.40 -18.85 11.91
N PHE A 227 8.52 -19.10 12.88
CA PHE A 227 8.86 -19.08 14.31
C PHE A 227 9.81 -20.20 14.66
#